data_AF-A0A4R4SSR9-F1
#
_entry.id   AF-A0A4R4SSR9-F1
#
_cell.length_a   1.000
_cell.length_b   1.000
_cell.length_c   1.000
_cell.angle_alpha   90.00
_cell.angle_beta   90.00
_cell.angle_gamma   90.00
#
_symmetry.space_group_name_H-M   'P 1'
#
loop_
_entity.id
_entity.type
_entity.pdbx_description
1 polymer ?
#
loop_
_entity_poly.entity_id
_entity_poly.type
_entity_poly.pdbx_seq_one_letter_code
_entity_poly.pdbx_strand_id
1 'polypeptide(L)'
;MAHGAVEQGKVTAAEANRQVRNLLGQATSQLNQQADTQQKRAAAGLRALGDELESMSSQDERHGLAGDLARQAAEQAHRAAHWLDEREPGAVVAEVRDFARRRPGLFLAGAAVAGMLAGRLTRSLASDGEAGAGGSEGQQPPSSHRGQVGT
;
A
#
# COMPACT_ATOMS: atom_id res chain seq x y z
N MET A 1 -36.04 -15.82 8.89
CA MET A 1 -35.04 -16.28 7.89
C MET A 1 -33.63 -15.71 8.18
N ALA A 2 -33.12 -15.77 9.43
CA ALA A 2 -31.80 -15.19 9.77
C ALA A 2 -30.77 -16.23 10.26
N HIS A 3 -31.17 -17.48 10.49
CA HIS A 3 -30.31 -18.49 11.10
C HIS A 3 -29.41 -19.25 10.10
N GLY A 4 -29.67 -19.17 8.79
CA GLY A 4 -28.86 -19.86 7.75
C GLY A 4 -27.64 -19.08 7.24
N ALA A 5 -27.67 -17.74 7.28
CA ALA A 5 -26.60 -16.90 6.71
C ALA A 5 -25.32 -16.93 7.56
N VAL A 6 -25.45 -17.07 8.89
CA VAL A 6 -24.30 -17.06 9.82
C VAL A 6 -23.56 -18.41 9.82
N GLU A 7 -24.27 -19.53 9.62
CA GLU A 7 -23.67 -20.86 9.54
C GLU A 7 -22.89 -21.05 8.23
N GLN A 8 -23.44 -20.59 7.09
CA GLN A 8 -22.74 -20.63 5.80
C GLN A 8 -21.53 -19.69 5.75
N GLY A 9 -21.57 -18.56 6.48
CA GLY A 9 -20.45 -17.63 6.58
C GLY A 9 -19.23 -18.20 7.31
N LYS A 10 -19.41 -19.08 8.30
CA LYS A 10 -18.31 -19.69 9.07
C LYS A 10 -17.49 -20.68 8.26
N VAL A 11 -18.14 -21.49 7.41
CA VAL A 11 -17.48 -22.50 6.57
C VAL A 11 -16.63 -21.82 5.49
N THR A 12 -17.19 -20.82 4.80
CA THR A 12 -16.46 -20.05 3.76
C THR A 12 -15.30 -19.25 4.36
N ALA A 13 -15.44 -18.70 5.57
CA ALA A 13 -14.36 -18.01 6.26
C ALA A 13 -13.18 -18.93 6.61
N ALA A 14 -13.45 -20.17 7.02
CA ALA A 14 -12.41 -21.15 7.35
C ALA A 14 -11.64 -21.64 6.11
N GLU A 15 -12.32 -21.79 4.97
CA GLU A 15 -11.71 -22.14 3.67
C GLU A 15 -10.86 -20.98 3.14
N ALA A 16 -11.41 -19.75 3.16
CA ALA A 16 -10.72 -18.54 2.71
C ALA A 16 -9.46 -18.27 3.55
N ASN A 17 -9.53 -18.42 4.87
CA ASN A 17 -8.39 -18.25 5.76
C ASN A 17 -7.26 -19.27 5.49
N ARG A 18 -7.58 -20.50 5.11
CA ARG A 18 -6.57 -21.50 4.70
C ARG A 18 -5.85 -21.06 3.41
N GLN A 19 -6.59 -20.58 2.42
CA GLN A 19 -6.02 -20.09 1.16
C GLN A 19 -5.14 -18.86 1.38
N VAL A 20 -5.59 -17.90 2.18
CA VAL A 20 -4.83 -16.69 2.53
C VAL A 20 -3.53 -17.04 3.25
N ARG A 21 -3.53 -17.99 4.19
CA ARG A 21 -2.31 -18.41 4.90
C ARG A 21 -1.27 -19.04 3.97
N ASN A 22 -1.71 -19.88 3.03
CA ASN A 22 -0.82 -20.51 2.05
C ASN A 22 -0.20 -19.46 1.12
N LEU A 23 -1.02 -18.53 0.61
CA LEU A 23 -0.57 -17.43 -0.24
C LEU A 23 0.38 -16.48 0.51
N LEU A 24 0.08 -16.14 1.77
CA LEU A 24 0.96 -15.33 2.62
C LEU A 24 2.28 -16.03 2.90
N GLY A 25 2.28 -17.33 3.15
CA GLY A 25 3.50 -18.10 3.37
C GLY A 25 4.41 -18.09 2.14
N GLN A 26 3.84 -18.31 0.95
CA GLN A 26 4.56 -18.26 -0.32
C GLN A 26 5.06 -16.84 -0.63
N ALA A 27 4.21 -15.83 -0.49
CA ALA A 27 4.56 -14.43 -0.71
C ALA A 27 5.67 -13.98 0.25
N THR A 28 5.57 -14.32 1.54
CA THR A 28 6.59 -13.97 2.54
C THR A 28 7.93 -14.66 2.25
N SER A 29 7.91 -15.93 1.86
CA SER A 29 9.14 -16.64 1.47
C SER A 29 9.80 -16.02 0.24
N GLN A 30 9.03 -15.63 -0.77
CA GLN A 30 9.54 -14.98 -1.98
C GLN A 30 10.00 -13.54 -1.71
N LEU A 31 9.25 -12.79 -0.90
CA LEU A 31 9.63 -11.45 -0.44
C LEU A 31 10.93 -11.50 0.34
N ASN A 32 11.10 -12.43 1.29
CA ASN A 32 12.35 -12.58 2.05
C ASN A 32 13.54 -12.94 1.15
N GLN A 33 13.33 -13.73 0.10
CA GLN A 33 14.39 -14.04 -0.87
C GLN A 33 14.73 -12.86 -1.81
N GLN A 34 13.79 -11.94 -2.04
CA GLN A 34 13.95 -10.78 -2.94
C GLN A 34 14.20 -9.45 -2.20
N ALA A 35 14.01 -9.43 -0.88
CA ALA A 35 14.05 -8.24 -0.03
C ALA A 35 15.43 -7.56 -0.08
N ASP A 36 16.53 -8.31 -0.11
CA ASP A 36 17.88 -7.75 -0.08
C ASP A 36 18.17 -6.82 -1.28
N THR A 37 17.66 -7.19 -2.46
CA THR A 37 17.85 -6.42 -3.70
C THR A 37 16.81 -5.30 -3.84
N GLN A 38 15.59 -5.50 -3.33
CA GLN A 38 14.51 -4.50 -3.39
C GLN A 38 14.64 -3.43 -2.31
N GLN A 39 15.26 -3.75 -1.17
CA GLN A 39 15.49 -2.82 -0.05
C GLN A 39 16.38 -1.64 -0.46
N LYS A 40 17.40 -1.87 -1.28
CA LYS A 40 18.26 -0.80 -1.81
C LYS A 40 17.49 0.16 -2.72
N ARG A 41 16.55 -0.36 -3.52
CA ARG A 41 15.70 0.47 -4.41
C ARG A 41 14.64 1.23 -3.63
N ALA A 42 14.03 0.60 -2.62
CA ALA A 42 13.09 1.25 -1.72
C ALA A 42 13.77 2.37 -0.91
N ALA A 43 14.97 2.13 -0.36
CA ALA A 43 15.72 3.14 0.37
C ALA A 43 16.12 4.33 -0.50
N ALA A 44 16.52 4.08 -1.76
CA ALA A 44 16.82 5.14 -2.72
C ALA A 44 15.57 5.98 -3.07
N GLY A 45 14.42 5.33 -3.30
CA GLY A 45 13.15 6.01 -3.57
C GLY A 45 12.66 6.83 -2.37
N LEU A 46 12.75 6.27 -1.16
CA LEU A 46 12.38 6.99 0.06
C LEU A 46 13.28 8.21 0.32
N ARG A 47 14.58 8.12 0.02
CA ARG A 47 15.49 9.27 0.13
C ARG A 47 15.12 10.37 -0.86
N ALA A 48 14.87 10.02 -2.12
CA ALA A 48 14.46 10.98 -3.14
C ALA A 48 13.12 11.66 -2.80
N LEU A 49 12.16 10.92 -2.26
CA LEU A 49 10.89 11.49 -1.78
C LEU A 49 11.09 12.40 -0.57
N GLY A 50 11.98 12.03 0.35
CA GLY A 50 12.35 12.86 1.49
C GLY A 50 12.96 14.19 1.06
N ASP A 51 13.87 14.16 0.09
CA ASP A 51 14.51 15.37 -0.45
C ASP A 51 13.47 16.31 -1.12
N GLU A 52 12.45 15.76 -1.78
CA GLU A 52 11.35 16.53 -2.40
C GLU A 52 10.39 17.13 -1.35
N LEU A 53 10.04 16.33 -0.32
CA LEU A 53 9.18 16.77 0.78
C LEU A 53 9.84 17.84 1.64
N GLU A 54 11.14 17.72 1.92
CA GLU A 54 11.94 18.72 2.64
C GLU A 54 11.92 20.06 1.89
N SER A 55 12.09 20.00 0.56
CA SER A 55 12.01 21.15 -0.36
C SER A 55 10.64 21.85 -0.34
N MET A 56 9.55 21.09 -0.32
CA MET A 56 8.18 21.63 -0.23
C MET A 56 7.87 22.19 1.16
N SER A 57 8.29 21.50 2.22
CA SER A 57 8.03 21.93 3.60
C SER A 57 8.72 23.24 3.96
N SER A 58 9.90 23.48 3.39
CA SER A 58 10.63 24.75 3.52
C SER A 58 9.89 25.93 2.89
N GLN A 59 8.87 25.69 2.06
CA GLN A 59 8.08 26.71 1.37
C GLN A 59 6.66 26.90 1.95
N ASP A 60 6.12 25.95 2.72
CA ASP A 60 4.71 25.85 3.11
C ASP A 60 4.38 26.22 4.58
N GLU A 61 5.27 26.95 5.28
CA GLU A 61 5.09 27.31 6.71
C GLU A 61 3.94 28.31 7.03
N ARG A 62 2.97 28.54 6.14
CA ARG A 62 1.93 29.57 6.35
C ARG A 62 0.50 29.03 6.35
N HIS A 63 0.17 28.39 7.47
CA HIS A 63 -1.09 28.47 8.23
C HIS A 63 -2.42 28.06 7.55
N GLY A 64 -3.01 26.94 7.98
CA GLY A 64 -4.40 26.56 7.69
C GLY A 64 -4.93 25.49 8.66
N LEU A 65 -6.26 25.32 8.71
CA LEU A 65 -7.02 24.37 9.56
C LEU A 65 -6.48 22.92 9.52
N ALA A 66 -5.82 22.54 8.41
CA ALA A 66 -5.13 21.27 8.26
C ALA A 66 -3.94 21.13 9.23
N GLY A 67 -3.26 22.22 9.58
CA GLY A 67 -2.15 22.25 10.54
C GLY A 67 -2.59 21.90 11.97
N ASP A 68 -3.80 22.30 12.38
CA ASP A 68 -4.33 21.98 13.71
C ASP A 68 -4.75 20.51 13.83
N LEU A 69 -5.34 19.95 12.76
CA LEU A 69 -5.62 18.52 12.66
C LEU A 69 -4.33 17.69 12.61
N ALA A 70 -3.33 18.16 11.85
CA ALA A 70 -2.01 17.53 11.80
C ALA A 70 -1.32 17.58 13.16
N ARG A 71 -1.42 18.68 13.91
CA ARG A 71 -0.90 18.80 15.27
C ARG A 71 -1.56 17.81 16.22
N GLN A 72 -2.89 17.71 16.21
CA GLN A 72 -3.63 16.74 17.03
C GLN A 72 -3.29 15.28 16.67
N ALA A 73 -3.15 14.99 15.39
CA ALA A 73 -2.70 13.68 14.93
C ALA A 73 -1.27 13.38 15.39
N ALA A 74 -0.36 14.36 15.33
CA ALA A 74 1.01 14.24 15.78
C ALA A 74 1.12 13.98 17.28
N GLU A 75 0.34 14.67 18.12
CA GLU A 75 0.28 14.40 19.56
C GLU A 75 -0.22 12.98 19.85
N GLN A 76 -1.23 12.51 19.11
CA GLN A 76 -1.73 11.15 19.26
C GLN A 76 -0.71 10.10 18.82
N ALA A 77 0.03 10.37 17.74
CA ALA A 77 1.11 9.54 17.24
C ALA A 77 2.28 9.47 18.23
N HIS A 78 2.64 10.59 18.86
CA HIS A 78 3.71 10.62 19.85
C HIS A 78 3.36 9.77 21.09
N ARG A 79 2.11 9.83 21.55
CA ARG A 79 1.60 8.95 22.62
C ARG A 79 1.64 7.48 22.23
N ALA A 80 1.31 7.15 20.98
CA ALA A 80 1.40 5.79 20.47
C ALA A 80 2.85 5.31 20.34
N ALA A 81 3.76 6.19 19.90
CA ALA A 81 5.19 5.89 19.76
C ALA A 81 5.83 5.63 21.13
N HIS A 82 5.55 6.45 22.14
CA HIS A 82 6.03 6.23 23.50
C HIS A 82 5.50 4.91 24.09
N TRP A 83 4.22 4.61 23.85
CA TRP A 83 3.63 3.33 24.25
C TRP A 83 4.24 2.13 23.52
N LEU A 84 4.68 2.30 22.26
CA LEU A 84 5.34 1.26 21.47
C LEU A 84 6.80 1.06 21.89
N ASP A 85 7.49 2.14 22.28
CA ASP A 85 8.86 2.11 22.80
C ASP A 85 8.92 1.41 24.17
N GLU A 86 7.88 1.58 25.00
CA GLU A 86 7.79 0.99 26.33
C GLU A 86 7.08 -0.38 26.39
N ARG A 87 6.54 -0.93 25.28
CA ARG A 87 5.79 -2.20 25.30
C ARG A 87 6.22 -3.22 24.25
N GLU A 88 6.15 -4.48 24.66
CA GLU A 88 6.32 -5.65 23.80
C GLU A 88 5.32 -5.65 22.62
N PRO A 89 5.73 -6.14 21.43
CA PRO A 89 4.89 -6.21 20.24
C PRO A 89 3.57 -6.99 20.44
N GLY A 90 3.48 -7.84 21.46
CA GLY A 90 2.24 -8.52 21.86
C GLY A 90 1.12 -7.57 22.32
N ALA A 91 1.46 -6.40 22.87
CA ALA A 91 0.48 -5.44 23.34
C ALA A 91 -0.30 -4.80 22.19
N VAL A 92 0.34 -4.55 21.04
CA VAL A 92 -0.30 -3.97 19.83
C VAL A 92 -1.41 -4.89 19.33
N VAL A 93 -1.08 -6.17 19.18
CA VAL A 93 -2.03 -7.18 18.68
C VAL A 93 -3.19 -7.37 19.66
N ALA A 94 -2.90 -7.34 20.96
CA ALA A 94 -3.93 -7.45 22.00
C ALA A 94 -4.93 -6.27 21.93
N GLU A 95 -4.45 -5.04 21.76
CA GLU A 95 -5.28 -3.83 21.69
C GLU A 95 -6.15 -3.81 20.42
N VAL A 96 -5.58 -4.12 19.25
CA VAL A 96 -6.33 -4.22 17.99
C VAL A 96 -7.42 -5.29 18.10
N ARG A 97 -7.10 -6.44 18.72
CA ARG A 97 -8.07 -7.52 18.95
C ARG A 97 -9.18 -7.10 19.90
N ASP A 98 -8.86 -6.37 20.97
CA ASP A 98 -9.84 -5.86 21.91
C ASP A 98 -10.77 -4.80 21.26
N PHE A 99 -10.21 -3.87 20.49
CA PHE A 99 -10.97 -2.90 19.71
C PHE A 99 -11.92 -3.57 18.70
N ALA A 100 -11.42 -4.55 17.94
CA ALA A 100 -12.22 -5.31 16.98
C ALA A 100 -13.39 -6.05 17.65
N ARG A 101 -13.19 -6.56 18.88
CA ARG A 101 -14.24 -7.21 19.67
C ARG A 101 -15.27 -6.21 20.22
N ARG A 102 -14.83 -5.03 20.65
CA ARG A 102 -15.71 -4.00 21.23
C ARG A 102 -16.52 -3.26 20.18
N ARG A 103 -15.97 -3.07 18.96
CA ARG A 103 -16.61 -2.30 17.89
C ARG A 103 -16.49 -3.02 16.54
N PRO A 104 -17.17 -4.16 16.34
CA PRO A 104 -17.02 -4.97 15.13
C PRO A 104 -17.40 -4.21 13.85
N GLY A 105 -18.45 -3.36 13.88
CA GLY A 105 -18.86 -2.58 12.71
C GLY A 105 -17.85 -1.52 12.28
N LEU A 106 -17.27 -0.79 13.23
CA LEU A 106 -16.28 0.25 12.94
C LEU A 106 -14.95 -0.35 12.47
N PHE A 107 -14.55 -1.48 13.07
CA PHE A 107 -13.36 -2.20 12.63
C PHE A 107 -13.50 -2.70 11.19
N LEU A 108 -14.62 -3.32 10.83
CA LEU A 108 -14.85 -3.79 9.47
C LEU A 108 -14.94 -2.65 8.46
N ALA A 109 -15.63 -1.56 8.78
CA ALA A 109 -15.70 -0.38 7.92
C ALA A 109 -14.32 0.27 7.72
N GLY A 110 -13.57 0.46 8.80
CA GLY A 110 -12.20 0.99 8.75
C GLY A 110 -11.25 0.08 7.98
N ALA A 111 -11.31 -1.23 8.21
CA ALA A 111 -10.51 -2.22 7.49
C ALA A 111 -10.84 -2.28 6.00
N ALA A 112 -12.11 -2.10 5.61
CA ALA A 112 -12.51 -2.06 4.21
C ALA A 112 -11.92 -0.82 3.49
N VAL A 113 -12.02 0.36 4.12
CA VAL A 113 -11.42 1.59 3.58
C VAL A 113 -9.91 1.49 3.50
N ALA A 114 -9.26 1.06 4.60
CA ALA A 114 -7.82 0.87 4.64
C ALA A 114 -7.35 -0.18 3.62
N GLY A 115 -8.07 -1.29 3.50
CA GLY A 115 -7.79 -2.36 2.55
C GLY A 115 -7.92 -1.92 1.10
N MET A 116 -8.91 -1.08 0.77
CA MET A 116 -9.07 -0.50 -0.57
C MET A 116 -7.89 0.41 -0.91
N LEU A 117 -7.48 1.28 0.02
CA LEU A 117 -6.34 2.19 -0.18
C LEU A 117 -5.03 1.41 -0.35
N ALA A 118 -4.77 0.45 0.53
CA ALA A 118 -3.58 -0.41 0.46
C ALA A 118 -3.55 -1.29 -0.79
N GLY A 119 -4.70 -1.86 -1.18
CA GLY A 119 -4.84 -2.66 -2.40
C GLY A 119 -4.59 -1.82 -3.66
N ARG A 120 -5.09 -0.57 -3.68
CA ARG A 120 -4.86 0.34 -4.81
C ARG A 120 -3.39 0.78 -4.89
N LEU A 121 -2.74 1.02 -3.75
CA LEU A 121 -1.31 1.32 -3.69
C LEU A 121 -0.46 0.14 -4.16
N THR A 122 -0.79 -1.08 -3.74
CA THR A 122 -0.10 -2.30 -4.19
C THR A 122 -0.23 -2.45 -5.71
N ARG A 123 -1.41 -2.13 -6.27
CA ARG A 123 -1.63 -2.15 -7.71
C ARG A 123 -0.89 -1.03 -8.45
N SER A 124 -0.83 0.20 -7.92
CA SER A 124 -0.07 1.28 -8.57
C SER A 124 1.42 0.95 -8.60
N LEU A 125 1.98 0.48 -7.49
CA LEU A 125 3.38 0.08 -7.42
C LEU A 125 3.71 -1.09 -8.37
N ALA A 126 2.76 -2.00 -8.60
CA ALA A 126 2.91 -3.06 -9.61
C ALA A 126 2.80 -2.53 -11.05
N SER A 127 1.90 -1.57 -11.31
CA SER A 127 1.70 -0.97 -12.63
C SER A 127 2.83 -0.02 -13.05
N ASP A 128 3.48 0.66 -12.11
CA ASP A 128 4.69 1.46 -12.37
C ASP A 128 5.88 0.60 -12.85
N GLY A 129 5.87 -0.71 -12.55
CA GLY A 129 6.87 -1.67 -13.05
C GLY A 129 6.62 -2.20 -14.48
N GLU A 130 5.40 -2.10 -14.99
CA GLU A 130 5.03 -2.59 -16.34
C GLU A 130 4.97 -1.47 -17.40
N ALA A 131 4.99 -0.20 -16.99
CA ALA A 131 5.03 0.95 -17.90
C ALA A 131 6.35 1.10 -18.69
N GLY A 132 7.28 0.14 -18.57
CA GLY A 132 8.53 0.06 -19.35
C GLY A 132 8.57 -1.03 -20.41
N ALA A 133 7.53 -1.87 -20.56
CA ALA A 133 7.56 -3.00 -21.49
C ALA A 133 6.17 -3.28 -22.12
N GLY A 134 5.68 -2.34 -22.92
CA GLY A 134 4.40 -2.53 -23.62
C GLY A 134 4.16 -1.50 -24.71
N GLY A 135 4.72 -1.73 -25.90
CA GLY A 135 4.12 -1.25 -27.15
C GLY A 135 4.58 0.10 -27.66
N SER A 136 5.88 0.26 -27.93
CA SER A 136 6.33 1.11 -29.04
C SER A 136 5.98 0.42 -30.37
N GLU A 137 4.68 0.31 -30.67
CA GLU A 137 4.16 -0.19 -31.94
C GLU A 137 3.39 0.95 -32.60
N GLY A 138 4.05 1.64 -33.53
CA GLY A 138 3.49 2.81 -34.21
C GLY A 138 4.50 3.83 -34.73
N GLN A 139 5.80 3.51 -34.78
CA GLN A 139 6.79 4.33 -35.48
C GLN A 139 7.28 3.59 -36.73
N GLN A 140 6.46 3.57 -37.78
CA GLN A 140 6.96 3.33 -39.15
C GLN A 140 7.30 4.68 -39.79
N PRO A 141 8.59 4.97 -40.00
CA PRO A 141 9.04 5.49 -41.29
C PRO A 141 10.38 4.81 -41.70
N PRO A 142 10.93 4.99 -42.91
CA PRO A 142 10.37 5.45 -44.19
C PRO A 142 10.65 4.44 -45.33
N SER A 143 9.69 4.16 -46.21
CA SER A 143 10.00 3.54 -47.51
C SER A 143 10.07 4.61 -48.58
N SER A 144 11.31 4.99 -48.89
CA SER A 144 11.74 5.78 -50.04
C SER A 144 11.12 5.29 -51.35
N HIS A 145 10.05 5.94 -51.81
CA HIS A 145 9.58 5.78 -53.19
C HIS A 145 10.30 6.78 -54.09
N ARG A 146 11.41 6.27 -54.62
CA ARG A 146 12.15 6.65 -55.82
C ARG A 146 11.33 7.48 -56.82
N GLY A 147 11.56 8.78 -56.83
CA GLY A 147 11.30 9.64 -57.98
C GLY A 147 12.52 9.71 -58.89
N GLN A 148 12.26 9.66 -60.20
CA GLN A 148 13.10 10.09 -61.32
C GLN A 148 14.33 9.25 -61.70
N VAL A 149 14.30 8.71 -62.94
CA VAL A 149 15.06 9.28 -64.07
C VAL A 149 14.25 9.04 -65.34
N GLY A 150 13.89 10.13 -66.04
CA GLY A 150 13.34 10.10 -67.39
C GLY A 150 14.46 9.93 -68.43
N THR A 151 14.12 9.27 -69.53
CA THR A 151 14.89 9.21 -70.77
C THR A 151 14.47 10.30 -71.73
#